data_AF-A0A7C1EDA5-F1
#
_entry.id   AF-A0A7C1EDA5-F1
#
_cell.length_a   1.000
_cell.length_b   1.000
_cell.length_c   1.000
_cell.angle_alpha   90.00
_cell.angle_beta   90.00
_cell.angle_gamma   90.00
#
_symmetry.space_group_name_H-M   'P 1'
#
loop_
_entity.id
_entity.type
_entity.pdbx_description
1 polymer ?
#
loop_
_entity_poly.entity_id
_entity_poly.type
_entity_poly.pdbx_seq_one_letter_code
_entity_poly.pdbx_strand_id
1 'polypeptide(L)'
;GKTVPEALKKYGKTADGFLFDSYDPVLKGGTGKTFDAKLLKGAGGRAFIAGGINPDNVHVIIKNISPFGLDVSSGVEKTKGKKSKEKMKKLFENIKKHSGKIGKKERV
;
A
#
# COMPACT_ATOMS: atom_id res chain seq x y z
N GLY A 1 -4.17 7.31 -19.88
CA GLY A 1 -5.15 7.16 -18.79
C GLY A 1 -5.35 8.49 -18.08
N LYS A 2 -6.39 8.63 -17.25
CA LYS A 2 -6.59 9.83 -16.40
C LYS A 2 -5.42 9.96 -15.41
N THR A 3 -5.05 11.19 -15.09
CA THR A 3 -4.11 11.49 -14.01
C THR A 3 -4.75 11.24 -12.63
N VAL A 4 -3.93 11.07 -11.60
CA VAL A 4 -4.41 10.93 -10.20
C VAL A 4 -5.33 12.09 -9.80
N PRO A 5 -4.98 13.38 -10.00
CA PRO A 5 -5.86 14.48 -9.62
C PRO A 5 -7.22 14.46 -10.31
N GLU A 6 -7.27 14.08 -11.59
CA GLU A 6 -8.53 13.98 -12.34
C GLU A 6 -9.43 12.86 -11.79
N ALA A 7 -8.84 11.71 -11.45
CA ALA A 7 -9.57 10.60 -10.85
C ALA A 7 -10.12 10.98 -9.46
N LEU A 8 -9.29 11.59 -8.61
CA LEU A 8 -9.72 12.06 -7.29
C LEU A 8 -10.83 13.11 -7.39
N LYS A 9 -10.71 14.08 -8.29
CA LYS A 9 -11.76 15.10 -8.52
C LYS A 9 -13.07 14.46 -8.98
N LYS A 10 -13.01 13.52 -9.92
CA LYS A 10 -14.20 12.89 -10.50
C LYS A 10 -14.91 11.96 -9.52
N TYR A 11 -14.15 11.16 -8.78
CA TYR A 11 -14.70 10.06 -7.99
C TYR A 11 -14.63 10.27 -6.48
N GLY A 12 -13.99 11.34 -5.99
CA GLY A 12 -13.77 11.57 -4.55
C GLY A 12 -15.04 11.72 -3.71
N LYS A 13 -16.20 11.97 -4.34
CA LYS A 13 -17.50 12.01 -3.66
C LYS A 13 -18.27 10.68 -3.70
N THR A 14 -17.86 9.74 -4.54
CA THR A 14 -18.61 8.48 -4.79
C THR A 14 -17.82 7.24 -4.45
N ALA A 15 -16.49 7.31 -4.45
CA ALA A 15 -15.63 6.19 -4.12
C ALA A 15 -15.37 6.14 -2.61
N ASP A 16 -15.52 4.97 -2.01
CA ASP A 16 -15.20 4.73 -0.60
C ASP A 16 -13.70 4.71 -0.30
N GLY A 17 -12.86 4.55 -1.32
CA GLY A 17 -11.42 4.52 -1.20
C GLY A 17 -10.73 4.45 -2.55
N PHE A 18 -9.43 4.69 -2.55
CA PHE A 18 -8.61 4.70 -3.76
C PHE A 18 -7.45 3.73 -3.61
N LEU A 19 -7.26 2.89 -4.64
CA LEU A 19 -6.11 2.00 -4.78
C LEU A 19 -5.09 2.66 -5.70
N PHE A 20 -3.90 2.92 -5.18
CA PHE A 20 -2.79 3.46 -5.95
C PHE A 20 -1.79 2.34 -6.23
N ASP A 21 -1.73 1.92 -7.49
CA ASP A 21 -0.77 0.91 -7.94
C ASP A 21 0.49 1.58 -8.50
N SER A 22 1.63 1.30 -7.88
CA SER A 22 2.94 1.79 -8.31
C SER A 22 3.86 0.66 -8.77
N TYR A 23 3.31 -0.43 -9.29
CA TYR A 23 4.13 -1.50 -9.84
C TYR A 23 4.96 -1.01 -11.04
N ASP A 24 6.28 -0.99 -10.86
CA ASP A 24 7.26 -0.83 -11.93
C ASP A 24 8.05 -2.15 -12.07
N PRO A 25 8.10 -2.75 -13.28
CA PRO A 25 8.78 -4.02 -13.50
C PRO A 25 10.31 -3.91 -13.40
N VAL A 26 10.87 -2.72 -13.60
CA VAL A 26 12.30 -2.41 -13.51
C VAL A 26 12.64 -1.98 -12.08
N LEU A 27 11.86 -1.05 -11.54
CA LEU A 27 11.94 -0.59 -10.15
C LEU A 27 10.96 -1.39 -9.32
N LYS A 28 11.28 -2.67 -9.07
CA LYS A 28 10.51 -3.54 -8.14
C LYS A 28 10.06 -2.69 -6.97
N GLY A 29 8.73 -2.52 -6.81
CA GLY A 29 8.18 -1.67 -5.75
C GLY A 29 8.91 -1.91 -4.44
N GLY A 30 9.27 -0.85 -3.72
CA GLY A 30 10.06 -0.96 -2.48
C GLY A 30 11.55 -0.64 -2.53
N THR A 31 12.08 -0.04 -3.60
CA THR A 31 13.45 0.51 -3.64
C THR A 31 13.63 1.78 -2.79
N GLY A 32 12.57 2.29 -2.16
CA GLY A 32 12.60 3.61 -1.54
C GLY A 32 12.59 4.77 -2.55
N LYS A 33 12.65 4.50 -3.87
CA LYS A 33 12.31 5.48 -4.92
C LYS A 33 10.79 5.61 -5.02
N THR A 34 10.27 6.20 -3.95
CA THR A 34 9.18 7.19 -3.89
C THR A 34 7.95 6.91 -4.73
N PHE A 35 7.09 6.03 -4.23
CA PHE A 35 5.67 6.36 -4.29
C PHE A 35 5.51 7.77 -3.70
N ASP A 36 5.11 8.74 -4.53
CA ASP A 36 4.95 10.12 -4.07
C ASP A 36 3.72 10.18 -3.15
N ALA A 37 3.96 10.21 -1.83
CA ALA A 37 2.91 10.29 -0.83
C ALA A 37 1.99 11.51 -1.02
N LYS A 38 2.42 12.55 -1.77
CA LYS A 38 1.55 13.66 -2.16
C LYS A 38 0.35 13.20 -2.99
N LEU A 39 0.44 12.09 -3.71
CA LEU A 39 -0.68 11.52 -4.49
C LEU A 39 -1.83 11.04 -3.60
N LEU A 40 -1.59 10.80 -2.31
CA LEU A 40 -2.64 10.43 -1.37
C LEU A 40 -3.47 11.62 -0.92
N LYS A 41 -3.00 12.84 -1.14
CA LYS A 41 -3.75 14.05 -0.83
C LYS A 41 -5.01 14.09 -1.69
N GLY A 42 -6.16 14.19 -1.04
CA GLY A 42 -7.47 14.20 -1.71
C GLY A 42 -8.16 12.83 -1.76
N ALA A 43 -7.52 11.74 -1.31
CA ALA A 43 -8.14 10.40 -1.26
C ALA A 43 -9.09 10.19 -0.04
N GLY A 44 -9.44 11.25 0.69
CA GLY A 44 -10.41 11.17 1.79
C GLY A 44 -10.01 10.29 2.97
N GLY A 45 -8.72 9.96 3.11
CA GLY A 45 -8.21 9.15 4.22
C GLY A 45 -8.28 7.63 4.03
N ARG A 46 -8.89 7.12 2.94
CA ARG A 46 -8.93 5.68 2.60
C ARG A 46 -8.09 5.39 1.35
N ALA A 47 -6.79 5.63 1.48
CA ALA A 47 -5.80 5.37 0.45
C ALA A 47 -5.10 4.01 0.67
N PHE A 48 -5.26 3.12 -0.29
CA PHE A 48 -4.58 1.83 -0.34
C PHE A 48 -3.40 1.90 -1.31
N ILE A 49 -2.28 1.25 -0.97
CA ILE A 49 -1.11 1.15 -1.85
C ILE A 49 -0.99 -0.29 -2.36
N ALA A 50 -0.81 -0.43 -3.67
CA ALA A 50 -0.45 -1.67 -4.34
C ALA A 50 0.87 -1.52 -5.10
N GLY A 51 1.38 -2.65 -5.58
CA GLY A 51 2.51 -2.68 -6.52
C GLY A 51 3.84 -3.02 -5.88
N GLY A 52 4.34 -4.23 -6.17
CA GLY A 52 5.68 -4.68 -5.76
C GLY A 52 5.91 -4.88 -4.26
N ILE A 53 4.88 -4.71 -3.43
CA ILE A 53 4.95 -4.88 -1.96
C ILE A 53 5.30 -6.32 -1.60
N ASN A 54 6.27 -6.51 -0.72
CA ASN A 54 6.74 -7.82 -0.27
C ASN A 54 7.29 -7.73 1.17
N PRO A 55 7.62 -8.86 1.82
CA PRO A 55 8.12 -8.84 3.19
C PRO A 55 9.36 -7.98 3.40
N ASP A 56 10.22 -7.85 2.40
CA ASP A 56 11.52 -7.19 2.55
C ASP A 56 11.40 -5.66 2.42
N ASN A 57 10.36 -5.14 1.75
CA ASN A 57 10.17 -3.69 1.56
C ASN A 57 9.03 -3.05 2.36
N VAL A 58 8.13 -3.86 2.95
CA VAL A 58 6.88 -3.36 3.56
C VAL A 58 7.13 -2.32 4.65
N HIS A 59 8.24 -2.45 5.37
CA HIS A 59 8.64 -1.55 6.44
C HIS A 59 8.95 -0.12 5.94
N VAL A 60 9.51 0.01 4.73
CA VAL A 60 9.79 1.32 4.10
C VAL A 60 8.48 2.02 3.76
N ILE A 61 7.52 1.28 3.21
CA ILE A 61 6.20 1.80 2.83
C ILE A 61 5.46 2.30 4.07
N ILE A 62 5.41 1.49 5.13
CA ILE A 62 4.73 1.86 6.39
C ILE A 62 5.35 3.15 6.96
N LYS A 63 6.68 3.20 7.08
CA LYS A 63 7.39 4.34 7.71
C LYS A 63 7.24 5.63 6.92
N ASN A 64 7.29 5.57 5.58
CA ASN A 64 7.35 6.77 4.75
C ASN A 64 5.97 7.26 4.29
N ILE A 65 4.98 6.36 4.16
CA ILE A 65 3.69 6.67 3.52
C ILE A 65 2.54 6.57 4.51
N SER A 66 2.62 5.67 5.51
CA SER A 66 1.54 5.42 6.48
C SER A 66 0.14 5.32 5.83
N PRO A 67 -0.05 4.45 4.83
CA PRO A 67 -1.32 4.36 4.11
C PRO A 67 -2.43 3.76 4.97
N PHE A 68 -3.68 3.93 4.53
CA PHE A 68 -4.84 3.30 5.18
C PHE A 68 -4.75 1.77 5.10
N GLY A 69 -4.29 1.24 3.97
CA GLY A 69 -4.10 -0.19 3.78
C GLY A 69 -3.08 -0.50 2.69
N LEU A 70 -2.66 -1.77 2.66
CA LEU A 70 -1.77 -2.32 1.64
C LEU A 70 -2.50 -3.43 0.90
N ASP A 71 -2.42 -3.42 -0.43
CA ASP A 71 -2.86 -4.51 -1.29
C ASP A 71 -1.63 -5.25 -1.84
N VAL A 72 -1.58 -6.56 -1.58
CA VAL A 72 -0.39 -7.37 -1.80
C VAL A 72 -0.76 -8.63 -2.57
N SER A 73 -0.28 -8.73 -3.81
CA SER A 73 -0.48 -9.91 -4.65
C SER A 73 0.80 -10.74 -4.84
N SER A 74 1.63 -10.42 -5.85
CA SER A 74 2.75 -11.27 -6.26
C SER A 74 3.91 -11.34 -5.25
N GLY A 75 4.09 -10.31 -4.41
CA GLY A 75 5.20 -10.26 -3.44
C GLY A 75 5.13 -11.32 -2.34
N VAL A 76 3.99 -11.99 -2.16
CA VAL A 76 3.81 -13.13 -1.25
C VAL A 76 3.59 -14.46 -1.97
N GLU A 77 3.81 -14.53 -3.28
CA GLU A 77 3.68 -15.78 -4.05
C GLU A 77 4.96 -16.63 -3.98
N LYS A 78 4.78 -17.96 -3.98
CA LYS A 78 5.86 -18.95 -4.22
C LYS A 78 6.10 -19.11 -5.72
N THR A 79 5.00 -19.20 -6.48
CA THR A 79 4.94 -19.28 -7.94
C THR A 79 3.70 -18.49 -8.39
N LYS A 80 3.60 -18.09 -9.66
CA LYS A 80 2.48 -17.30 -10.19
C LYS A 80 1.13 -17.90 -9.75
N GLY A 81 0.32 -17.10 -9.04
CA GLY A 81 -1.00 -17.49 -8.54
C GLY A 81 -1.02 -18.39 -7.29
N LYS A 82 0.14 -18.83 -6.77
CA LYS A 82 0.24 -19.68 -5.57
C LYS A 82 0.90 -18.93 -4.42
N LYS A 83 0.11 -18.55 -3.41
CA LYS A 83 0.59 -17.84 -2.22
C LYS A 83 1.53 -18.71 -1.36
N SER A 84 2.56 -18.10 -0.78
CA SER A 84 3.47 -18.73 0.18
C SER A 84 3.05 -18.37 1.61
N LYS A 85 2.70 -19.38 2.40
CA LYS A 85 2.38 -19.20 3.84
C LYS A 85 3.52 -18.52 4.59
N GLU A 86 4.76 -18.90 4.29
CA GLU A 86 5.96 -18.32 4.90
C GLU A 86 6.12 -16.84 4.57
N LYS A 87 5.98 -16.45 3.29
CA LYS A 87 6.07 -15.03 2.90
C LYS A 87 4.95 -14.21 3.51
N MET A 88 3.73 -14.73 3.54
CA MET A 88 2.61 -14.04 4.21
C MET A 88 2.89 -13.84 5.69
N LYS A 89 3.37 -14.87 6.40
CA LYS A 89 3.75 -14.77 7.82
C LYS A 89 4.80 -13.66 8.03
N LYS A 90 5.89 -13.70 7.27
CA LYS A 90 6.97 -12.70 7.34
C LYS A 90 6.45 -11.27 7.04
N LEU A 91 5.56 -11.12 6.07
CA LEU A 91 4.93 -9.85 5.75
C LEU A 91 4.14 -9.29 6.95
N PHE A 92 3.25 -10.09 7.54
CA PHE A 92 2.44 -9.65 8.68
C PHE A 92 3.27 -9.36 9.92
N GLU A 93 4.32 -10.14 10.18
CA GLU A 93 5.29 -9.86 11.26
C GLU A 93 5.98 -8.51 11.04
N ASN A 94 6.44 -8.25 9.82
CA ASN A 94 7.05 -6.97 9.47
C ASN A 94 6.05 -5.81 9.53
N ILE A 95 4.79 -6.01 9.16
CA ILE A 95 3.74 -5.00 9.36
C ILE A 95 3.59 -4.70 10.85
N LYS A 96 3.33 -5.71 11.68
CA LYS A 96 3.13 -5.53 13.13
C LYS A 96 4.32 -4.85 13.83
N LYS A 97 5.54 -5.17 13.41
CA LYS A 97 6.77 -4.59 13.97
C LYS A 97 6.93 -3.10 13.64
N HIS A 98 6.40 -2.63 12.51
CA HIS A 98 6.64 -1.28 12.00
C HIS A 98 5.41 -0.37 11.98
N SER A 99 4.20 -0.93 12.03
CA SER A 99 3.01 -0.18 12.40
C SER A 99 3.12 0.09 13.89
N GLY A 100 3.48 1.32 14.29
CA GLY A 100 3.39 1.73 15.70
C GLY A 100 2.01 1.38 16.26
N LYS A 101 1.87 1.23 17.59
CA LYS A 101 0.58 0.97 18.26
C LYS A 101 -0.48 1.86 17.60
N ILE A 102 -1.32 1.28 16.74
CA ILE A 102 -2.43 1.98 16.12
C ILE A 102 -3.29 2.34 17.31
N GLY A 103 -3.19 3.60 17.74
CA GLY A 103 -4.01 4.13 18.83
C GLY A 103 -5.43 3.74 18.51
N LYS A 104 -6.08 3.07 19.46
CA LYS A 104 -7.52 2.94 19.50
C LYS A 104 -8.06 4.37 19.29
N LYS A 105 -8.43 4.74 18.07
CA LYS A 105 -9.35 5.86 17.89
C LYS A 105 -10.64 5.31 18.43
N GLU A 106 -10.97 5.74 19.64
CA GLU A 106 -12.29 5.57 20.24
C GLU A 106 -13.32 5.86 19.14
N ARG A 107 -14.09 4.83 18.81
CA ARG A 107 -15.40 5.07 18.23
C ARG A 107 -16.23 5.60 19.39
N VAL A 108 -16.32 6.92 19.47
CA VAL A 108 -17.45 7.59 20.12
C VAL A 108 -18.74 7.22 19.40
#